data_AF-A0A349BQ33-F1
#
_entry.id   AF-A0A349BQ33-F1
#
_cell.length_a   1.000
_cell.length_b   1.000
_cell.length_c   1.000
_cell.angle_alpha   90.00
_cell.angle_beta   90.00
_cell.angle_gamma   90.00
#
_symmetry.space_group_name_H-M   'P 1'
#
loop_
_entity.id
_entity.type
_entity.pdbx_description
1 polymer ?
#
loop_
_entity_poly.entity_id
_entity_poly.type
_entity_poly.pdbx_seq_one_letter_code
_entity_poly.pdbx_strand_id
1 'polypeptide(L)'
;NVKKDLDEYRVKELNKARHRGNAFISAAKGEVVDDVFKEVENAFHSTIEGPAYPSILKNLLIEGLQEVKGKVHVIANSRDCPRVKDILKDISLTGCEVLSVKEDDRINAGVEVLSYDNSISIINTLWSRFDKVREDMMPQLREILFTDKNNA
;
A
#
# COMPACT_ATOMS: atom_id res chain seq x y z
N ASN A 1 -21.28 -36.76 -38.17
CA ASN A 1 -22.24 -37.27 -37.16
C ASN A 1 -22.97 -36.04 -36.65
N VAL A 2 -23.82 -35.46 -37.52
CA VAL A 2 -24.17 -34.02 -37.52
C VAL A 2 -24.80 -33.57 -36.21
N LYS A 3 -25.56 -34.43 -35.54
CA LYS A 3 -26.18 -34.16 -34.24
C LYS A 3 -25.13 -34.00 -33.13
N LYS A 4 -24.09 -34.83 -33.13
CA LYS A 4 -22.98 -34.75 -32.18
C LYS A 4 -22.17 -33.46 -32.40
N ASP A 5 -21.91 -33.12 -33.65
CA ASP A 5 -21.16 -31.91 -34.02
C ASP A 5 -21.94 -30.61 -33.63
N LEU A 6 -23.27 -30.63 -33.76
CA LEU A 6 -24.16 -29.55 -33.29
C LEU A 6 -24.20 -29.42 -31.77
N ASP A 7 -24.23 -30.53 -31.04
CA ASP A 7 -24.21 -30.53 -29.57
C ASP A 7 -22.88 -30.01 -29.04
N GLU A 8 -21.75 -30.41 -29.64
CA GLU A 8 -20.42 -29.89 -29.31
C GLU A 8 -20.30 -28.38 -29.57
N TYR A 9 -20.83 -27.90 -30.71
CA TYR A 9 -20.88 -26.47 -31.01
C TYR A 9 -21.72 -25.70 -30.00
N ARG A 10 -22.91 -26.21 -29.64
CA ARG A 10 -23.80 -25.59 -28.65
C ARG A 10 -23.12 -25.46 -27.28
N VAL A 11 -22.48 -26.53 -26.81
CA VAL A 11 -21.74 -26.53 -25.53
C VAL A 11 -20.60 -25.50 -25.58
N LYS A 12 -19.87 -25.41 -26.69
CA LYS A 12 -18.79 -24.43 -26.86
C LYS A 12 -19.30 -22.99 -26.79
N GLU A 13 -20.39 -22.67 -27.48
CA GLU A 13 -20.96 -21.31 -27.44
C GLU A 13 -21.54 -20.95 -26.08
N LEU A 14 -22.18 -21.91 -25.39
CA LEU A 14 -22.65 -21.72 -24.02
C LEU A 14 -21.49 -21.45 -23.05
N ASN A 15 -20.40 -22.20 -23.15
CA ASN A 15 -19.20 -21.97 -22.33
C ASN A 15 -18.61 -20.57 -22.60
N LYS A 16 -18.51 -20.14 -23.86
CA LYS A 16 -18.06 -18.78 -24.21
C LYS A 16 -18.97 -17.70 -23.61
N ALA A 17 -20.29 -17.87 -23.70
CA ALA A 17 -21.23 -16.93 -23.12
C ALA A 17 -21.07 -16.85 -21.59
N ARG A 18 -20.94 -18.00 -20.92
CA ARG A 18 -20.70 -18.08 -19.48
C ARG A 18 -19.39 -17.42 -19.07
N HIS A 19 -18.30 -17.67 -19.80
CA HIS A 19 -17.01 -17.03 -19.53
C HIS A 19 -17.09 -15.50 -19.65
N ARG A 20 -17.76 -14.99 -20.70
CA ARG A 20 -17.98 -13.54 -20.85
C ARG A 20 -18.82 -12.95 -19.72
N GLY A 21 -19.90 -13.63 -19.32
CA GLY A 21 -20.72 -13.20 -18.19
C GLY A 21 -19.93 -13.15 -16.88
N ASN A 22 -19.16 -14.19 -16.59
CA ASN A 22 -18.31 -14.24 -15.40
C ASN A 22 -17.22 -13.16 -15.41
N ALA A 23 -16.65 -12.86 -16.57
CA ALA A 23 -15.67 -11.78 -16.71
C ALA A 23 -16.30 -10.42 -16.43
N PHE A 24 -17.50 -10.16 -16.95
CA PHE A 24 -18.23 -8.92 -16.69
C PHE A 24 -18.54 -8.73 -15.20
N ILE A 25 -19.04 -9.78 -14.52
CA ILE A 25 -19.31 -9.74 -13.08
C ILE A 25 -18.01 -9.51 -12.30
N SER A 26 -16.92 -10.18 -12.67
CA SER A 26 -15.62 -10.02 -12.01
C SER A 26 -15.08 -8.59 -12.16
N ALA A 27 -15.25 -7.99 -13.34
CA ALA A 27 -14.86 -6.60 -13.59
C ALA A 27 -15.66 -5.62 -12.73
N ALA A 28 -17.00 -5.76 -12.70
CA ALA A 28 -17.86 -4.91 -11.88
C ALA A 28 -17.55 -5.04 -10.38
N LYS A 29 -17.25 -6.25 -9.89
CA LYS A 29 -16.78 -6.46 -8.51
C LYS A 29 -15.43 -5.80 -8.25
N GLY A 30 -14.53 -5.80 -9.23
CA GLY A 30 -13.24 -5.12 -9.17
C GLY A 30 -13.40 -3.61 -8.98
N GLU A 31 -14.27 -2.98 -9.77
CA GLU A 31 -14.54 -1.54 -9.70
C GLU A 31 -15.00 -1.10 -8.30
N VAL A 32 -15.93 -1.83 -7.69
CA VAL A 32 -16.42 -1.54 -6.33
C VAL A 32 -15.29 -1.61 -5.30
N VAL A 33 -14.38 -2.58 -5.41
CA VAL A 33 -13.26 -2.70 -4.48
C VAL A 33 -12.24 -1.58 -4.71
N ASP A 34 -11.97 -1.23 -5.96
CA ASP A 34 -11.07 -0.11 -6.28
C ASP A 34 -11.61 1.23 -5.76
N ASP A 35 -12.93 1.44 -5.79
CA ASP A 35 -13.55 2.64 -5.23
C ASP A 35 -13.39 2.75 -3.72
N VAL A 36 -13.45 1.63 -2.98
CA VAL A 36 -13.13 1.61 -1.54
C VAL A 36 -11.70 2.06 -1.29
N PHE A 37 -10.74 1.56 -2.07
CA PHE A 37 -9.34 1.98 -1.92
C PHE A 37 -9.13 3.46 -2.28
N LYS A 38 -9.78 3.98 -3.33
CA LYS A 38 -9.74 5.41 -3.65
C LYS A 38 -10.26 6.29 -2.50
N GLU A 39 -11.30 5.86 -1.80
CA GLU A 39 -11.82 6.59 -0.64
C GLU A 39 -10.77 6.66 0.49
N VAL A 40 -10.05 5.57 0.73
CA VAL A 40 -8.94 5.53 1.70
C VAL A 40 -7.78 6.43 1.26
N GLU A 41 -7.42 6.44 -0.03
CA GLU A 41 -6.39 7.33 -0.57
C GLU A 41 -6.76 8.81 -0.32
N ASN A 42 -8.01 9.19 -0.54
CA ASN A 42 -8.50 10.55 -0.25
C ASN A 42 -8.43 10.89 1.25
N ALA A 43 -8.74 9.92 2.12
CA ALA A 43 -8.61 10.09 3.57
C ALA A 43 -7.14 10.26 3.99
N PHE A 44 -6.20 9.61 3.30
CA PHE A 44 -4.76 9.77 3.55
C PHE A 44 -4.29 11.17 3.20
N HIS A 45 -4.72 11.72 2.05
CA HIS A 45 -4.42 13.11 1.70
C HIS A 45 -4.88 14.09 2.78
N SER A 46 -6.11 13.95 3.25
CA SER A 46 -6.66 14.76 4.35
C SER A 46 -5.86 14.61 5.64
N THR A 47 -5.37 13.40 5.93
CA THR A 47 -4.57 13.10 7.12
C THR A 47 -3.19 13.75 7.07
N ILE A 48 -2.54 13.74 5.89
CA ILE A 48 -1.22 14.34 5.65
C ILE A 48 -1.25 15.86 5.85
N GLU A 49 -2.34 16.51 5.46
CA GLU A 49 -2.55 17.95 5.65
C GLU A 49 -3.04 18.29 7.08
N GLY A 50 -3.51 17.27 7.81
CA GLY A 50 -4.11 17.42 9.13
C GLY A 50 -3.12 17.50 10.29
N PRO A 51 -3.62 17.80 11.50
CA PRO A 51 -2.80 17.96 12.70
C PRO A 51 -2.21 16.64 13.22
N ALA A 52 -2.73 15.49 12.77
CA ALA A 52 -2.24 14.16 13.17
C ALA A 52 -0.92 13.78 12.47
N TYR A 53 -0.67 14.32 11.27
CA TYR A 53 0.47 13.94 10.44
C TYR A 53 1.85 13.98 11.14
N PRO A 54 2.19 14.99 11.97
CA PRO A 54 3.49 15.01 12.64
C PRO A 54 3.73 13.81 13.56
N SER A 55 2.67 13.34 14.25
CA SER A 55 2.76 12.15 15.10
C SER A 55 2.95 10.87 14.28
N ILE A 56 2.27 10.78 13.13
CA ILE A 56 2.38 9.67 12.19
C ILE A 56 3.80 9.62 11.60
N LEU A 57 4.31 10.76 11.11
CA LEU A 57 5.66 10.88 10.57
C LEU A 57 6.72 10.49 11.60
N LYS A 58 6.55 10.89 12.87
CA LYS A 58 7.43 10.47 13.97
C LYS A 58 7.46 8.95 14.13
N ASN A 59 6.30 8.30 14.12
CA ASN A 59 6.22 6.84 14.26
C ASN A 59 6.84 6.13 13.07
N LEU A 60 6.55 6.57 11.83
CA LEU A 60 7.16 6.02 10.62
C LEU A 60 8.69 6.15 10.64
N LEU A 61 9.20 7.28 11.12
CA LEU A 61 10.64 7.49 11.29
C LEU A 61 11.24 6.52 12.32
N ILE A 62 10.63 6.40 13.49
CA ILE A 62 11.12 5.50 14.56
C ILE A 62 11.15 4.05 14.07
N GLU A 63 10.06 3.59 13.46
CA GLU A 63 9.94 2.23 12.96
C GLU A 63 10.98 1.96 11.87
N GLY A 64 11.17 2.87 10.92
CA GLY A 64 12.20 2.73 9.88
C GLY A 64 13.63 2.70 10.45
N LEU A 65 13.91 3.50 11.47
CA LEU A 65 15.22 3.53 12.14
C LEU A 65 15.48 2.28 13.00
N GLN A 66 14.44 1.59 13.47
CA GLN A 66 14.57 0.34 14.22
C GLN A 66 14.88 -0.87 13.32
N GLU A 67 14.50 -0.81 12.05
CA GLU A 67 14.76 -1.90 11.09
C GLU A 67 16.23 -1.96 10.64
N VAL A 68 16.96 -0.84 10.73
CA VAL A 68 18.37 -0.75 10.30
C VAL A 68 19.27 -0.49 11.51
N LYS A 69 20.37 -1.25 11.63
CA LYS A 69 21.37 -1.08 12.69
C LYS A 69 22.59 -0.34 12.16
N GLY A 70 23.26 0.37 13.06
CA GLY A 70 24.51 1.08 12.76
C GLY A 70 24.26 2.50 12.22
N LYS A 71 25.10 2.93 11.29
CA LYS A 71 25.06 4.29 10.73
C LYS A 71 24.09 4.36 9.57
N VAL A 72 23.22 5.36 9.56
CA VAL A 72 22.15 5.49 8.55
C VAL A 72 22.03 6.92 8.00
N HIS A 73 21.46 7.01 6.81
CA HIS A 73 20.98 8.24 6.20
C HIS A 73 19.45 8.20 6.14
N VAL A 74 18.79 9.28 6.53
CA VAL A 74 17.35 9.42 6.40
C VAL A 74 17.05 10.28 5.18
N ILE A 75 16.14 9.83 4.34
CA ILE A 75 15.64 10.57 3.19
C ILE A 75 14.17 10.88 3.45
N ALA A 76 13.78 12.13 3.29
CA ALA A 76 12.39 12.56 3.44
C ALA A 76 12.04 13.61 2.37
N ASN A 77 10.74 13.88 2.22
CA ASN A 77 10.29 14.99 1.39
C ASN A 77 10.91 16.31 1.87
N SER A 78 11.21 17.24 0.97
CA SER A 78 11.73 18.57 1.33
C SER A 78 10.86 19.28 2.37
N ARG A 79 9.53 19.15 2.29
CA ARG A 79 8.57 19.74 3.25
C ARG A 79 8.66 19.14 4.65
N ASP A 80 9.08 17.87 4.74
CA ASP A 80 9.07 17.07 5.96
C ASP A 80 10.44 17.07 6.65
N CYS A 81 11.50 17.40 5.91
CA CYS A 81 12.87 17.45 6.41
C CYS A 81 13.07 18.30 7.68
N PRO A 82 12.49 19.52 7.80
CA PRO A 82 12.60 20.29 9.03
C PRO A 82 12.01 19.55 10.25
N ARG A 83 10.86 18.90 10.06
CA ARG A 83 10.17 18.13 11.11
C ARG A 83 10.96 16.87 11.48
N VAL A 84 11.47 16.14 10.49
CA VAL A 84 12.34 14.97 10.70
C VAL A 84 13.58 15.35 11.51
N LYS A 85 14.26 16.44 11.15
CA LYS A 85 15.42 16.95 11.90
C LYS A 85 15.08 17.33 13.34
N ASP A 86 13.88 17.87 13.57
CA ASP A 86 13.42 18.22 14.92
C ASP A 86 13.15 16.97 15.76
N ILE A 87 12.39 16.02 15.19
CA ILE A 87 12.07 14.73 15.81
C ILE A 87 13.35 13.96 16.18
N LEU A 88 14.38 13.98 15.34
CA LEU A 88 15.66 13.31 15.60
C LEU A 88 16.44 13.88 16.79
N LYS A 89 16.22 15.15 17.17
CA LYS A 89 16.85 15.72 18.38
C LYS A 89 16.26 15.15 19.66
N ASP A 90 14.98 14.79 19.62
CA ASP A 90 14.23 14.34 20.80
C ASP A 90 14.28 12.82 21.00
N ILE A 91 14.68 12.06 19.99
CA ILE A 91 14.72 10.60 20.05
C ILE A 91 16.14 10.13 20.40
N SER A 92 16.24 9.33 21.46
CA SER A 92 17.44 8.52 21.74
C SER A 92 17.25 7.11 21.16
N LEU A 93 18.00 6.75 20.12
CA LEU A 93 17.97 5.42 19.52
C LEU A 93 19.14 4.58 20.01
N THR A 94 18.86 3.35 20.44
CA THR A 94 19.89 2.37 20.80
C THR A 94 20.31 1.59 19.56
N GLY A 95 21.57 1.73 19.15
CA GLY A 95 22.15 0.92 18.07
C GLY A 95 21.94 1.46 16.64
N CYS A 96 21.40 2.68 16.51
CA CYS A 96 21.25 3.37 15.24
C CYS A 96 21.73 4.82 15.38
N GLU A 97 22.62 5.27 14.48
CA GLU A 97 23.20 6.61 14.44
C GLU A 97 22.84 7.28 13.10
N VAL A 98 22.06 8.36 13.16
CA VAL A 98 21.66 9.10 11.96
C VAL A 98 22.77 10.08 11.58
N LEU A 99 23.42 9.86 10.43
CA LEU A 99 24.51 10.69 9.93
C LEU A 99 24.02 11.94 9.19
N SER A 100 22.94 11.81 8.43
CA SER A 100 22.36 12.93 7.71
C SER A 100 20.90 12.72 7.36
N VAL A 101 20.20 13.84 7.18
CA VAL A 101 18.86 13.90 6.61
C VAL A 101 18.97 14.55 5.23
N LYS A 102 18.62 13.82 4.18
CA LYS A 102 18.63 14.26 2.78
C LYS A 102 17.20 14.51 2.30
N GLU A 103 17.08 15.41 1.35
CA GLU A 103 15.80 15.82 0.79
C GLU A 103 15.60 15.09 -0.55
N ASP A 104 14.45 14.45 -0.72
CA ASP A 104 14.04 13.82 -1.97
C ASP A 104 12.52 13.83 -2.08
N ASP A 105 12.00 14.59 -3.04
CA ASP A 105 10.56 14.77 -3.22
C ASP A 105 9.84 13.54 -3.77
N ARG A 106 10.59 12.51 -4.21
CA ARG A 106 10.01 11.19 -4.52
C ARG A 106 9.44 10.52 -3.26
N ILE A 107 10.01 10.82 -2.09
CA ILE A 107 9.47 10.36 -0.81
C ILE A 107 8.28 11.26 -0.47
N ASN A 108 7.12 10.66 -0.33
CA ASN A 108 5.90 11.36 0.07
C ASN A 108 5.31 10.69 1.31
N ALA A 109 4.94 11.52 2.29
CA ALA A 109 4.22 11.08 3.48
C ALA A 109 4.93 9.97 4.28
N GLY A 110 6.20 10.19 4.61
CA GLY A 110 7.03 9.26 5.38
C GLY A 110 8.52 9.46 5.12
N VAL A 111 9.30 8.39 5.32
CA VAL A 111 10.76 8.44 5.19
C VAL A 111 11.31 7.19 4.51
N GLU A 112 12.50 7.31 3.95
CA GLU A 112 13.36 6.20 3.56
C GLU A 112 14.61 6.20 4.44
N VAL A 113 14.99 5.04 4.97
CA VAL A 113 16.20 4.86 5.78
C VAL A 113 17.19 4.01 4.99
N LEU A 114 18.35 4.61 4.71
CA LEU A 114 19.46 3.94 4.03
C LEU A 114 20.57 3.61 5.04
N SER A 115 21.17 2.43 4.93
CA SER A 115 22.44 2.16 5.62
C SER A 115 23.57 3.05 5.08
N TYR A 116 24.63 3.23 5.87
CA TYR A 116 25.79 4.05 5.50
C TYR A 116 26.44 3.66 4.16
N ASP A 117 26.48 2.37 3.86
CA ASP A 117 27.01 1.80 2.61
C ASP A 117 25.96 1.70 1.50
N ASN A 118 24.72 2.16 1.75
CA ASN A 118 23.54 2.03 0.90
C ASN A 118 23.18 0.56 0.53
N SER A 119 23.64 -0.43 1.29
CA SER A 119 23.30 -1.84 1.06
C SER A 119 21.87 -2.19 1.48
N ILE A 120 21.31 -1.47 2.44
CA ILE A 120 19.95 -1.65 2.95
C ILE A 120 19.18 -0.36 2.73
N SER A 121 17.99 -0.46 2.13
CA SER A 121 17.00 0.62 2.02
C SER A 121 15.67 0.16 2.59
N ILE A 122 15.13 0.92 3.53
CA ILE A 122 13.82 0.72 4.13
C ILE A 122 12.94 1.92 3.79
N ILE A 123 11.95 1.71 2.92
CA ILE A 123 10.97 2.74 2.56
C ILE A 123 9.74 2.60 3.48
N ASN A 124 9.62 3.51 4.43
CA ASN A 124 8.52 3.55 5.38
C ASN A 124 7.64 4.79 5.17
N THR A 125 6.76 4.70 4.18
CA THR A 125 5.78 5.75 3.85
C THR A 125 4.36 5.26 4.08
N LEU A 126 3.43 6.19 4.26
CA LEU A 126 2.01 5.85 4.31
C LEU A 126 1.57 5.09 3.05
N TRP A 127 2.07 5.50 1.89
CA TRP A 127 1.79 4.86 0.61
C TRP A 127 2.37 3.44 0.53
N SER A 128 3.63 3.23 0.90
CA SER A 128 4.23 1.88 0.87
C SER A 128 3.55 0.91 1.84
N ARG A 129 3.01 1.42 2.96
CA ARG A 129 2.15 0.63 3.86
C ARG A 129 0.79 0.34 3.28
N PHE A 130 0.17 1.34 2.65
CA PHE A 130 -1.13 1.18 2.02
C PHE A 130 -1.09 0.15 0.90
N ASP A 131 -0.07 0.18 0.04
CA ASP A 131 0.08 -0.79 -1.05
C ASP A 131 0.18 -2.23 -0.52
N LYS A 132 0.99 -2.44 0.54
CA LYS A 132 1.09 -3.75 1.21
C LYS A 132 -0.25 -4.20 1.80
N VAL A 133 -0.93 -3.31 2.52
CA VAL A 133 -2.24 -3.60 3.12
C VAL A 133 -3.30 -3.86 2.04
N ARG A 134 -3.25 -3.13 0.93
CA ARG A 134 -4.16 -3.33 -0.21
C ARG A 134 -4.03 -4.75 -0.75
N GLU A 135 -2.81 -5.23 -1.01
CA GLU A 135 -2.57 -6.59 -1.48
C GLU A 135 -3.12 -7.65 -0.51
N ASP A 136 -2.88 -7.47 0.79
CA ASP A 136 -3.30 -8.42 1.83
C ASP A 136 -4.82 -8.40 2.09
N MET A 137 -5.46 -7.23 1.99
CA MET A 137 -6.88 -7.04 2.28
C MET A 137 -7.78 -7.36 1.09
N MET A 138 -7.27 -7.38 -0.14
CA MET A 138 -8.06 -7.64 -1.34
C MET A 138 -8.95 -8.90 -1.26
N PRO A 139 -8.44 -10.07 -0.81
CA PRO A 139 -9.28 -11.26 -0.64
C PRO A 139 -10.37 -11.07 0.41
N GLN A 140 -10.04 -10.45 1.54
CA GLN A 140 -10.96 -10.25 2.67
C GLN A 140 -12.09 -9.26 2.31
N LEU A 141 -11.76 -8.17 1.59
CA LEU A 141 -12.75 -7.21 1.10
C LEU A 141 -13.73 -7.87 0.14
N ARG A 142 -13.23 -8.72 -0.78
CA ARG A 142 -14.11 -9.46 -1.69
C ARG A 142 -15.04 -10.41 -0.94
N GLU A 143 -14.55 -11.04 0.11
CA GLU A 143 -15.36 -11.90 0.97
C GLU A 143 -16.45 -11.09 1.68
N ILE A 144 -16.09 -9.99 2.34
CA ILE A 144 -17.01 -9.11 3.07
C ILE A 144 -18.08 -8.51 2.16
N LEU A 145 -17.68 -8.02 0.98
CA LEU A 145 -18.56 -7.25 0.11
C LEU A 145 -19.47 -8.12 -0.75
N PHE A 146 -19.05 -9.35 -1.09
CA PHE A 146 -19.73 -10.17 -2.09
C PHE A 146 -20.11 -11.58 -1.63
N THR A 147 -19.83 -11.95 -0.38
CA THR A 147 -20.28 -13.22 0.20
C THR A 147 -21.52 -12.97 1.05
N ASP A 148 -22.66 -13.48 0.59
CA ASP A 148 -23.89 -13.47 1.38
C ASP A 148 -23.73 -14.39 2.61
N LYS A 149 -24.01 -13.86 3.80
CA LYS A 149 -24.08 -14.62 5.06
C LYS A 149 -25.12 -15.75 5.07
N ASN A 150 -25.88 -15.95 4.00
CA ASN A 150 -26.95 -16.95 3.90
C ASN A 150 -26.51 -18.30 3.32
N ASN A 151 -25.23 -18.49 2.97
CA ASN A 151 -24.69 -19.76 2.47
C ASN A 151 -23.40 -20.20 3.20
N ALA A 152 -23.30 -19.94 4.51
CA ALA A 152 -22.29 -20.50 5.40
C ALA A 152 -22.93 -21.48 6.39
#